data_AF-A0ABD0PX44-F1
#
_entry.id   AF-A0ABD0PX44-F1
#
_cell.length_a   1.000
_cell.length_b   1.000
_cell.length_c   1.000
_cell.angle_alpha   90.00
_cell.angle_beta   90.00
_cell.angle_gamma   90.00
#
_symmetry.space_group_name_H-M   'P 1'
#
loop_
_entity.id
_entity.type
_entity.pdbx_description
1 polymer ?
#
loop_
_entity_poly.entity_id
_entity_poly.type
_entity_poly.pdbx_seq_one_letter_code
_entity_poly.pdbx_strand_id
1 'polypeptide(L)'
;DLDESIQTEMDRLSRFDSEPSHLDLRDRSPLTQVVLNHRSSLDRLRQQVRKSEAAARALDRFLMSLRTVELDVSSVQSAPSNDAVVLQDSRSKLALIRKGVSSLKDKAPQLDQLLGGAQLEVTQDGSPVSCLDMVGVLVLRVEEADDRLMIRQNELQKEQQSQGLGLRKKTMQAELRKVLAAAEKQGLKDPTMPAVQHR
;
A
#
# COMPACT_ATOMS: atom_id res chain seq x y z
N ASP A 1 2.87 21.06 -27.99
CA ASP A 1 1.75 20.63 -27.13
C ASP A 1 0.50 20.55 -28.00
N LEU A 2 -0.32 19.50 -27.83
CA LEU A 2 -1.54 19.29 -28.62
C LEU A 2 -2.62 20.32 -28.26
N ASP A 3 -2.74 20.73 -26.99
CA ASP A 3 -3.70 21.76 -26.58
C ASP A 3 -3.45 23.10 -27.28
N GLU A 4 -2.18 23.52 -27.30
CA GLU A 4 -1.71 24.76 -27.95
C GLU A 4 -1.92 24.72 -29.47
N SER A 5 -1.70 23.55 -30.09
CA SER A 5 -1.95 23.37 -31.52
C SER A 5 -3.44 23.52 -31.85
N ILE A 6 -4.33 22.95 -31.03
CA ILE A 6 -5.79 23.07 -31.22
C ILE A 6 -6.23 24.52 -31.01
N GLN A 7 -5.70 25.21 -29.99
CA GLN A 7 -5.98 26.63 -29.76
C GLN A 7 -5.56 27.49 -30.96
N THR A 8 -4.37 27.24 -31.52
CA THR A 8 -3.87 27.97 -32.69
C THR A 8 -4.79 27.79 -33.90
N GLU A 9 -5.29 26.58 -34.15
CA GLU A 9 -6.26 26.32 -35.23
C GLU A 9 -7.63 26.95 -34.97
N MET A 10 -8.11 26.93 -33.72
CA MET A 10 -9.31 27.68 -33.35
C MET A 10 -9.16 29.18 -33.59
N ASP A 11 -8.00 29.75 -33.28
CA ASP A 11 -7.69 31.17 -33.52
C ASP A 11 -7.65 31.50 -35.01
N ARG A 12 -7.12 30.59 -35.84
CA ARG A 12 -7.16 30.70 -37.31
C ARG A 12 -8.59 30.69 -37.84
N LEU A 13 -9.41 29.74 -37.39
CA LEU A 13 -10.83 29.67 -37.76
C LEU A 13 -11.62 30.91 -37.27
N SER A 14 -11.14 31.58 -36.22
CA SER A 14 -11.74 32.82 -35.73
C SER A 14 -11.55 34.02 -36.64
N ARG A 15 -10.52 33.99 -37.47
CA ARG A 15 -10.25 35.03 -38.47
C ARG A 15 -11.18 34.92 -39.67
N PHE A 16 -11.77 33.75 -39.93
CA PHE A 16 -12.72 33.53 -41.03
C PHE A 16 -13.91 34.50 -40.99
N ASP A 17 -14.43 34.78 -39.80
CA ASP A 17 -15.56 35.71 -39.64
C ASP A 17 -15.14 37.18 -39.72
N SER A 18 -13.86 37.47 -39.42
CA SER A 18 -13.31 38.83 -39.27
C SER A 18 -12.65 39.36 -40.54
N GLU A 19 -12.15 38.49 -41.41
CA GLU A 19 -11.48 38.89 -42.65
C GLU A 19 -12.51 39.16 -43.78
N PRO A 20 -12.35 40.26 -44.54
CA PRO A 20 -13.19 40.54 -45.68
C PRO A 20 -12.98 39.46 -46.75
N SER A 21 -14.05 38.75 -47.11
CA SER A 21 -14.01 37.70 -48.13
C SER A 21 -14.55 38.22 -49.45
N HIS A 22 -13.92 37.84 -50.57
CA HIS A 22 -14.48 38.05 -51.91
C HIS A 22 -15.62 37.07 -52.27
N LEU A 23 -16.10 36.28 -51.30
CA LEU A 23 -17.17 35.30 -51.48
C LEU A 23 -18.55 35.96 -51.47
N ASP A 24 -19.42 35.51 -52.37
CA ASP A 24 -20.83 35.88 -52.37
C ASP A 24 -21.52 35.43 -51.08
N LEU A 25 -22.51 36.20 -50.62
CA LEU A 25 -23.25 35.94 -49.38
C LEU A 25 -23.89 34.53 -49.35
N ARG A 26 -24.26 33.99 -50.52
CA ARG A 26 -24.88 32.68 -50.68
C ARG A 26 -23.93 31.52 -50.36
N ASP A 27 -22.64 31.69 -50.64
CA ASP A 27 -21.60 30.70 -50.37
C ASP A 27 -20.94 30.94 -49.01
N ARG A 28 -20.94 32.18 -48.53
CA ARG A 28 -20.40 32.54 -47.21
C ARG A 28 -21.20 31.90 -46.06
N SER A 29 -22.53 31.89 -46.14
CA SER A 29 -23.39 31.31 -45.09
C SER A 29 -23.12 29.82 -44.79
N PRO A 30 -23.10 28.90 -45.78
CA PRO A 30 -22.81 27.49 -45.52
C PRO A 30 -21.36 27.29 -45.03
N LEU A 31 -20.39 28.07 -45.51
CA LEU A 31 -19.01 28.00 -45.03
C LEU A 31 -18.88 28.47 -43.56
N THR A 32 -19.57 29.54 -43.17
CA THR A 32 -19.64 29.97 -41.77
C THR A 32 -20.19 28.85 -40.88
N GLN A 33 -21.25 28.15 -41.32
CA GLN A 33 -21.80 27.02 -40.56
C GLN A 33 -20.78 25.88 -40.41
N VAL A 34 -20.03 25.55 -41.46
CA VAL A 34 -18.97 24.53 -41.42
C VAL A 34 -17.86 24.95 -40.45
N VAL A 35 -17.43 26.20 -40.48
CA VAL A 35 -16.40 26.77 -39.57
C VAL A 35 -16.87 26.73 -38.11
N LEU A 36 -18.13 27.06 -37.83
CA LEU A 36 -18.71 26.95 -36.49
C LEU A 36 -18.73 25.49 -35.99
N ASN A 37 -19.15 24.55 -36.85
CA ASN A 37 -19.16 23.13 -36.53
C ASN A 37 -17.73 22.60 -36.26
N HIS A 38 -16.75 23.04 -37.05
CA HIS A 38 -15.34 22.69 -36.85
C HIS A 38 -14.80 23.25 -35.54
N ARG A 39 -15.09 24.51 -35.21
CA ARG A 39 -14.71 25.12 -33.94
C ARG A 39 -15.32 24.38 -32.75
N SER A 40 -16.61 24.03 -32.81
CA SER A 40 -17.25 23.22 -31.76
C SER A 40 -16.58 21.85 -31.60
N SER A 41 -16.19 21.22 -32.71
CA SER A 41 -15.50 19.92 -32.69
C SER A 41 -14.09 20.03 -32.10
N LEU A 42 -13.32 21.06 -32.49
CA LEU A 42 -12.00 21.35 -31.94
C LEU A 42 -12.07 21.68 -30.45
N ASP A 43 -13.05 22.47 -30.01
CA ASP A 43 -13.24 22.79 -28.60
C ASP A 43 -13.52 21.51 -27.77
N ARG A 44 -14.39 20.62 -28.26
CA ARG A 44 -14.62 19.31 -27.63
C ARG A 44 -13.35 18.47 -27.55
N LEU A 45 -12.59 18.40 -28.65
CA LEU A 45 -11.32 17.67 -28.68
C LEU A 45 -10.32 18.24 -27.67
N ARG A 46 -10.21 19.57 -27.61
CA ARG A 46 -9.34 20.26 -26.67
C ARG A 46 -9.71 19.97 -25.21
N GLN A 47 -10.99 20.07 -24.89
CA GLN A 47 -11.50 19.70 -23.56
C GLN A 47 -11.15 18.25 -23.22
N GLN A 48 -11.23 17.33 -24.19
CA GLN A 48 -10.85 15.93 -24.00
C GLN A 48 -9.35 15.77 -23.76
N VAL A 49 -8.49 16.46 -24.53
CA VAL A 49 -7.03 16.46 -24.32
C VAL A 49 -6.70 16.91 -22.91
N ARG A 50 -7.27 18.02 -22.45
CA ARG A 50 -7.06 18.53 -21.08
C ARG A 50 -7.50 17.55 -20.00
N LYS A 51 -8.66 16.91 -20.17
CA LYS A 51 -9.14 15.87 -19.25
C LYS A 51 -8.17 14.70 -19.19
N SER A 52 -7.75 14.18 -20.34
CA SER A 52 -6.82 13.06 -20.42
C SER A 52 -5.46 13.38 -19.79
N GLU A 53 -4.93 14.59 -20.01
CA GLU A 53 -3.65 15.01 -19.47
C GLU A 53 -3.72 15.23 -17.95
N ALA A 54 -4.82 15.81 -17.45
CA ALA A 54 -5.06 15.94 -16.02
C ALA A 54 -5.21 14.56 -15.34
N ALA A 55 -5.96 13.64 -15.97
CA ALA A 55 -6.14 12.28 -15.49
C ALA A 55 -4.83 11.49 -15.46
N ALA A 56 -4.05 11.55 -16.54
CA ALA A 56 -2.74 10.91 -16.63
C ALA A 56 -1.77 11.41 -15.55
N ARG A 57 -1.72 12.74 -15.31
CA ARG A 57 -0.90 13.31 -14.24
C ARG A 57 -1.37 12.93 -12.84
N ALA A 58 -2.67 12.79 -12.63
CA ALA A 58 -3.21 12.33 -11.35
C ALA A 58 -2.85 10.86 -11.12
N LEU A 59 -2.97 10.03 -12.16
CA LEU A 59 -2.59 8.63 -12.15
C LEU A 59 -1.10 8.43 -11.86
N ASP A 60 -0.22 9.18 -12.52
CA ASP A 60 1.23 9.10 -12.30
C ASP A 60 1.59 9.35 -10.82
N ARG A 61 1.07 10.43 -10.22
CA ARG A 61 1.29 10.73 -8.79
C ARG A 61 0.73 9.64 -7.88
N PHE A 62 -0.41 9.06 -8.24
CA PHE A 62 -1.01 7.96 -7.50
C PHE A 62 -0.14 6.71 -7.56
N LEU A 63 0.35 6.33 -8.75
CA LEU A 63 1.25 5.19 -8.93
C LEU A 63 2.59 5.38 -8.22
N MET A 64 3.14 6.59 -8.21
CA MET A 64 4.32 6.93 -7.41
C MET A 64 4.07 6.69 -5.90
N SER A 65 2.92 7.13 -5.40
CA SER A 65 2.53 6.95 -4.00
C SER A 65 2.32 5.47 -3.67
N LEU A 66 1.64 4.73 -4.54
CA LEU A 66 1.39 3.30 -4.41
C LEU A 66 2.72 2.53 -4.33
N ARG A 67 3.65 2.81 -5.25
CA ARG A 67 4.99 2.20 -5.29
C ARG A 67 5.81 2.50 -4.04
N THR A 68 5.71 3.72 -3.51
CA THR A 68 6.42 4.11 -2.28
C THR A 68 5.95 3.24 -1.11
N VAL A 69 4.63 3.11 -0.94
CA VAL A 69 4.05 2.30 0.12
C VAL A 69 4.37 0.81 -0.07
N GLU A 70 4.38 0.33 -1.30
CA GLU A 70 4.77 -1.05 -1.62
C GLU A 70 6.23 -1.36 -1.21
N LEU A 71 7.16 -0.42 -1.45
CA LEU A 71 8.54 -0.52 -1.01
C LEU A 71 8.64 -0.49 0.53
N ASP A 72 7.86 0.37 1.19
CA ASP A 72 7.81 0.44 2.65
C ASP A 72 7.33 -0.88 3.25
N VAL A 73 6.28 -1.51 2.69
CA VAL A 73 5.80 -2.83 3.11
C VAL A 73 6.89 -3.89 2.93
N SER A 74 7.55 -3.87 1.78
CA SER A 74 8.61 -4.83 1.47
C SER A 74 9.81 -4.69 2.43
N SER A 75 10.13 -3.45 2.81
CA SER A 75 11.19 -3.17 3.79
C SER A 75 10.90 -3.80 5.16
N VAL A 76 9.65 -3.72 5.62
CA VAL A 76 9.20 -4.32 6.90
C VAL A 76 9.28 -5.85 6.84
N GLN A 77 9.03 -6.46 5.69
CA GLN A 77 9.07 -7.92 5.52
C GLN A 77 10.48 -8.50 5.33
N SER A 78 11.42 -7.70 4.83
CA SER A 78 12.74 -8.18 4.38
C SER A 78 13.71 -8.61 5.50
N ALA A 79 13.42 -8.29 6.76
CA ALA A 79 14.30 -8.60 7.88
C ALA A 79 13.60 -9.49 8.91
N PRO A 80 13.84 -10.81 8.91
CA PRO A 80 13.44 -11.66 10.03
C PRO A 80 14.23 -11.21 11.28
N SER A 81 13.53 -10.54 12.20
CA SER A 81 14.13 -10.09 13.46
C SER A 81 13.79 -11.05 14.60
N ASN A 82 14.81 -11.39 15.39
CA ASN A 82 14.66 -12.10 16.66
C ASN A 82 14.63 -11.14 17.86
N ASP A 83 14.72 -9.83 17.61
CA ASP A 83 14.69 -8.79 18.61
C ASP A 83 13.26 -8.24 18.75
N ALA A 84 12.72 -8.32 19.97
CA ALA A 84 11.40 -7.82 20.33
C ALA A 84 11.26 -6.31 20.09
N VAL A 85 12.33 -5.53 20.26
CA VAL A 85 12.33 -4.07 20.04
C VAL A 85 12.18 -3.77 18.55
N VAL A 86 12.95 -4.46 17.71
CA VAL A 86 12.90 -4.31 16.25
C VAL A 86 11.54 -4.75 15.70
N LEU A 87 10.95 -5.83 16.25
CA LEU A 87 9.60 -6.23 15.87
C LEU A 87 8.56 -5.17 16.24
N GLN A 88 8.65 -4.58 17.43
CA GLN A 88 7.73 -3.52 17.84
C GLN A 88 7.87 -2.26 16.96
N ASP A 89 9.10 -1.90 16.58
CA ASP A 89 9.35 -0.82 15.61
C ASP A 89 8.75 -1.14 14.24
N SER A 90 8.94 -2.36 13.74
CA SER A 90 8.38 -2.81 12.46
C SER A 90 6.85 -2.74 12.43
N ARG A 91 6.18 -3.07 13.55
CA ARG A 91 4.73 -2.91 13.70
C ARG A 91 4.29 -1.46 13.72
N SER A 92 5.05 -0.60 14.40
CA SER A 92 4.76 0.83 14.47
C SER A 92 4.87 1.47 13.09
N LYS A 93 5.90 1.09 12.31
CA LYS A 93 6.04 1.46 10.89
C LYS A 93 4.88 0.93 10.06
N LEU A 94 4.50 -0.34 10.24
CA LEU A 94 3.39 -0.94 9.50
C LEU A 94 2.04 -0.25 9.79
N ALA A 95 1.83 0.24 11.01
CA ALA A 95 0.65 1.06 11.34
C ALA A 95 0.63 2.39 10.57
N LEU A 96 1.79 3.05 10.40
CA LEU A 96 1.90 4.25 9.56
C LEU A 96 1.63 3.94 8.09
N ILE A 97 2.21 2.85 7.57
CA ILE A 97 1.98 2.35 6.21
C ILE A 97 0.49 2.09 5.98
N ARG A 98 -0.18 1.42 6.92
CA ARG A 98 -1.63 1.14 6.85
C ARG A 98 -2.44 2.42 6.72
N LYS A 99 -2.08 3.48 7.45
CA LYS A 99 -2.72 4.80 7.31
C LYS A 99 -2.50 5.40 5.91
N GLY A 100 -1.30 5.25 5.36
CA GLY A 100 -0.98 5.64 3.98
C GLY A 100 -1.84 4.91 2.96
N VAL A 101 -1.96 3.58 3.09
CA VAL A 101 -2.83 2.75 2.23
C VAL A 101 -4.29 3.17 2.35
N SER A 102 -4.81 3.42 3.56
CA SER A 102 -6.18 3.91 3.73
C SER A 102 -6.41 5.23 3.00
N SER A 103 -5.44 6.16 3.06
CA SER A 103 -5.55 7.42 2.30
C SER A 103 -5.56 7.20 0.78
N LEU A 104 -4.81 6.22 0.26
CA LEU A 104 -4.86 5.85 -1.16
C LEU A 104 -6.20 5.22 -1.52
N LYS A 105 -6.74 4.37 -0.64
CA LYS A 105 -8.04 3.73 -0.81
C LYS A 105 -9.16 4.76 -0.92
N ASP A 106 -9.12 5.81 -0.09
CA ASP A 106 -10.12 6.89 -0.13
C ASP A 106 -10.02 7.74 -1.41
N LYS A 107 -8.83 7.89 -1.98
CA LYS A 107 -8.57 8.69 -3.19
C LYS A 107 -8.81 7.93 -4.49
N ALA A 108 -8.66 6.60 -4.48
CA ALA A 108 -8.74 5.77 -5.67
C ALA A 108 -10.06 5.92 -6.46
N PRO A 109 -11.26 5.94 -5.83
CA PRO A 109 -12.52 6.10 -6.58
C PRO A 109 -12.62 7.43 -7.33
N GLN A 110 -12.06 8.51 -6.76
CA GLN A 110 -12.06 9.83 -7.42
C GLN A 110 -11.15 9.82 -8.65
N LEU A 111 -10.02 9.11 -8.57
CA LEU A 111 -9.12 8.93 -9.70
C LEU A 111 -9.74 8.06 -10.78
N ASP A 112 -10.40 6.96 -10.41
CA ASP A 112 -11.13 6.09 -11.36
C ASP A 112 -12.23 6.86 -12.11
N GLN A 113 -12.96 7.73 -11.40
CA GLN A 113 -13.95 8.62 -12.03
C GLN A 113 -13.29 9.62 -13.00
N LEU A 114 -12.13 10.18 -12.62
CA LEU A 114 -11.39 11.11 -13.46
C LEU A 114 -10.88 10.43 -14.75
N LEU A 115 -10.39 9.19 -14.65
CA LEU A 115 -9.96 8.38 -15.77
C LEU A 115 -11.13 8.04 -16.70
N GLY A 116 -12.27 7.59 -16.15
CA GLY A 116 -13.47 7.32 -16.92
C GLY A 116 -14.00 8.56 -17.65
N GLY A 117 -13.99 9.74 -16.99
CA GLY A 117 -14.35 11.01 -17.62
C GLY A 117 -13.40 11.45 -18.75
N ALA A 118 -12.16 10.96 -18.72
CA ALA A 118 -11.16 11.14 -19.76
C ALA A 118 -11.15 10.01 -20.81
N GLN A 119 -12.05 9.02 -20.71
CA GLN A 119 -12.07 7.82 -21.54
C GLN A 119 -10.74 7.06 -21.52
N LEU A 120 -10.06 7.09 -20.36
CA LEU A 120 -8.84 6.35 -20.11
C LEU A 120 -9.15 5.12 -19.26
N GLU A 121 -8.42 4.05 -19.52
CA GLU A 121 -8.50 2.79 -18.81
C GLU A 121 -7.11 2.38 -18.36
N VAL A 122 -7.02 1.86 -17.13
CA VAL A 122 -5.78 1.32 -16.60
C VAL A 122 -5.81 -0.19 -16.83
N THR A 123 -4.71 -0.74 -17.31
CA THR A 123 -4.59 -2.18 -17.57
C THR A 123 -3.39 -2.76 -16.84
N GLN A 124 -3.56 -3.93 -16.23
CA GLN A 124 -2.49 -4.75 -15.69
C GLN A 124 -2.49 -6.10 -16.41
N ASP A 125 -1.35 -6.49 -16.98
CA ASP A 125 -1.19 -7.72 -17.76
C ASP A 125 -2.24 -7.88 -18.88
N GLY A 126 -2.60 -6.76 -19.51
CA GLY A 126 -3.59 -6.71 -20.59
C GLY A 126 -5.05 -6.77 -20.14
N SER A 127 -5.33 -6.84 -18.83
CA SER A 127 -6.69 -6.82 -18.28
C SER A 127 -7.04 -5.46 -17.66
N PRO A 128 -8.29 -4.99 -17.78
CA PRO A 128 -8.76 -3.81 -17.07
C PRO A 128 -8.55 -3.93 -15.56
N VAL A 129 -8.07 -2.86 -14.92
CA VAL A 129 -7.96 -2.79 -13.47
C VAL A 129 -8.33 -1.39 -13.00
N SER A 130 -9.08 -1.30 -11.89
CA SER A 130 -9.32 0.01 -11.26
C SER A 130 -8.17 0.38 -10.33
N CYS A 131 -7.99 1.67 -10.07
CA CYS A 131 -7.06 2.15 -9.04
C CYS A 131 -7.43 1.58 -7.67
N LEU A 132 -8.75 1.39 -7.41
CA LEU A 132 -9.23 0.77 -6.19
C LEU A 132 -8.78 -0.69 -6.06
N ASP A 133 -8.81 -1.47 -7.14
CA ASP A 133 -8.34 -2.86 -7.14
C ASP A 133 -6.84 -2.94 -6.86
N MET A 134 -6.04 -2.05 -7.45
CA MET A 134 -4.60 -1.96 -7.20
C MET A 134 -4.30 -1.68 -5.72
N VAL A 135 -5.09 -0.79 -5.09
CA VAL A 135 -4.97 -0.54 -3.64
C VAL A 135 -5.46 -1.73 -2.84
N GLY A 136 -6.49 -2.45 -3.30
CA GLY A 136 -6.97 -3.67 -2.66
C GLY A 136 -5.88 -4.73 -2.52
N VAL A 137 -5.09 -4.94 -3.57
CA VAL A 137 -3.92 -5.83 -3.51
C VAL A 137 -2.90 -5.35 -2.46
N LEU A 138 -2.65 -4.05 -2.38
CA LEU A 138 -1.73 -3.49 -1.39
C LEU A 138 -2.26 -3.61 0.06
N VAL A 139 -3.58 -3.45 0.26
CA VAL A 139 -4.24 -3.68 1.56
C VAL A 139 -3.98 -5.10 2.04
N LEU A 140 -4.24 -6.10 1.19
CA LEU A 140 -4.00 -7.50 1.52
C LEU A 140 -2.53 -7.74 1.89
N ARG A 141 -1.59 -7.17 1.14
CA ARG A 141 -0.16 -7.28 1.45
C ARG A 141 0.24 -6.68 2.80
N VAL A 142 -0.41 -5.58 3.20
CA VAL A 142 -0.20 -4.96 4.53
C VAL A 142 -0.78 -5.84 5.63
N GLU A 143 -1.97 -6.41 5.42
CA GLU A 143 -2.61 -7.32 6.38
C GLU A 143 -1.75 -8.57 6.59
N GLU A 144 -1.31 -9.21 5.52
CA GLU A 144 -0.39 -10.35 5.59
C GLU A 144 0.94 -10.01 6.28
N ALA A 145 1.46 -8.79 6.08
CA ALA A 145 2.66 -8.34 6.77
C ALA A 145 2.44 -8.28 8.30
N ASP A 146 1.28 -7.77 8.74
CA ASP A 146 0.94 -7.65 10.16
C ASP A 146 0.75 -9.03 10.79
N ASP A 147 0.07 -9.94 10.07
CA ASP A 147 -0.11 -11.32 10.51
C ASP A 147 1.22 -12.04 10.69
N ARG A 148 2.16 -11.88 9.75
CA ARG A 148 3.52 -12.44 9.86
C ARG A 148 4.27 -11.88 11.08
N LEU A 149 4.16 -10.58 11.34
CA LEU A 149 4.76 -9.96 12.53
C LEU A 149 4.12 -10.45 13.84
N MET A 150 2.79 -10.60 13.86
CA MET A 150 2.05 -11.17 14.99
C MET A 150 2.51 -12.59 15.31
N ILE A 151 2.62 -13.45 14.29
CA ILE A 151 3.08 -14.82 14.44
C ILE A 151 4.50 -14.83 15.01
N ARG A 152 5.42 -14.04 14.44
CA ARG A 152 6.81 -13.99 14.90
C ARG A 152 6.95 -13.48 16.33
N GLN A 153 6.17 -12.47 16.71
CA GLN A 153 6.15 -11.95 18.08
C GLN A 153 5.70 -13.03 19.08
N ASN A 154 4.64 -13.77 18.74
CA ASN A 154 4.14 -14.87 19.58
C ASN A 154 5.16 -16.01 19.71
N GLU A 155 5.87 -16.35 18.62
CA GLU A 155 6.94 -17.34 18.63
C GLU A 155 8.08 -16.93 19.57
N LEU A 156 8.58 -15.70 19.44
CA LEU A 156 9.64 -15.18 20.31
C LEU A 156 9.22 -15.14 21.78
N GLN A 157 7.97 -14.76 22.06
CA GLN A 157 7.46 -14.78 23.43
C GLN A 157 7.43 -16.19 24.02
N LYS A 158 7.06 -17.20 23.22
CA LYS A 158 7.11 -18.62 23.63
C LYS A 158 8.55 -19.11 23.82
N GLU A 159 9.46 -18.74 22.92
CA GLU A 159 10.89 -19.07 23.03
C GLU A 159 11.48 -18.51 24.33
N GLN A 160 11.26 -17.23 24.63
CA GLN A 160 11.74 -16.60 25.87
C GLN A 160 11.16 -17.28 27.13
N GLN A 161 9.87 -17.63 27.14
CA GLN A 161 9.27 -18.37 28.25
C GLN A 161 9.91 -19.75 28.42
N SER A 162 10.10 -20.49 27.32
CA SER A 162 10.71 -21.83 27.36
C SER A 162 12.14 -21.80 27.88
N GLN A 163 12.93 -20.80 27.49
CA GLN A 163 14.30 -20.60 27.97
C GLN A 163 14.32 -20.26 29.47
N GLY A 164 13.44 -19.36 29.91
CA GLY A 164 13.29 -19.00 31.33
C GLY A 164 12.91 -20.20 32.20
N LEU A 165 11.98 -21.04 31.74
CA LEU A 165 11.61 -22.28 32.42
C LEU A 165 12.77 -23.28 32.45
N GLY A 166 13.53 -23.41 31.35
CA GLY A 166 14.72 -24.25 31.27
C GLY A 166 15.80 -23.86 32.26
N LEU A 167 16.07 -22.55 32.40
CA LEU A 167 17.01 -22.01 33.38
C LEU A 167 16.53 -22.29 34.81
N ARG A 168 15.25 -22.01 35.13
CA ARG A 168 14.67 -22.29 36.45
C ARG A 168 14.77 -23.78 36.82
N LYS A 169 14.49 -24.68 35.88
CA LYS A 169 14.63 -26.14 36.07
C LYS A 169 16.07 -26.52 36.41
N LYS A 170 17.05 -25.99 35.68
CA LYS A 170 18.48 -26.25 35.95
C LYS A 170 18.90 -25.76 37.33
N THR A 171 18.48 -24.55 37.72
CA THR A 171 18.76 -23.98 39.05
C THR A 171 18.11 -24.81 40.16
N MET A 172 16.84 -25.18 40.03
CA MET A 172 16.13 -25.99 41.02
C MET A 172 16.78 -27.37 41.19
N GLN A 173 17.19 -28.02 40.11
CA GLN A 173 17.92 -29.28 40.18
C GLN A 173 19.28 -29.14 40.87
N ALA A 174 19.98 -28.02 40.67
CA ALA A 174 21.24 -27.76 41.36
C ALA A 174 21.03 -27.59 42.87
N GLU A 175 20.00 -26.84 43.28
CA GLU A 175 19.66 -26.68 44.70
C GLU A 175 19.20 -27.99 45.35
N LEU A 176 18.38 -28.80 44.67
CA LEU A 176 17.99 -30.13 45.17
C LEU A 176 19.20 -31.03 45.40
N ARG A 177 20.19 -31.04 44.49
CA ARG A 177 21.43 -31.81 44.68
C ARG A 177 22.23 -31.32 45.90
N LYS A 178 22.27 -30.00 46.14
CA LYS A 178 22.94 -29.45 47.34
C LYS A 178 22.24 -29.88 48.63
N VAL A 179 20.90 -29.82 48.65
CA VAL A 179 20.10 -30.26 49.80
C VAL A 179 20.32 -31.75 50.08
N LEU A 180 20.30 -32.60 49.05
CA LEU A 180 20.59 -34.03 49.18
C LEU A 180 21.99 -34.27 49.74
N ALA A 181 23.02 -33.61 49.18
CA ALA A 181 24.39 -33.73 49.68
C ALA A 181 24.56 -33.23 51.13
N ALA A 182 23.81 -32.19 51.53
CA ALA A 182 23.80 -31.70 52.90
C ALA A 182 23.10 -32.69 53.86
N ALA A 183 21.98 -33.28 53.44
CA ALA A 183 21.26 -34.30 54.20
C ALA A 183 22.13 -35.56 54.43
N GLU A 184 22.83 -36.03 53.41
CA GLU A 184 23.78 -37.14 53.52
C GLU A 184 24.91 -36.85 54.50
N LYS A 185 25.49 -35.63 54.46
CA LYS A 185 26.52 -35.20 55.42
C LYS A 185 26.03 -35.15 56.86
N GLN A 186 24.73 -34.94 57.07
CA GLN A 186 24.11 -34.97 58.41
C GLN A 186 23.64 -36.37 58.83
N GLY A 187 23.95 -37.41 58.07
CA GLY A 187 23.60 -38.80 58.42
C GLY A 187 22.14 -39.17 58.17
N LEU A 188 21.36 -38.30 57.53
CA LEU A 188 19.99 -38.58 57.10
C LEU A 188 20.02 -39.39 55.80
N LYS A 189 20.11 -40.72 55.90
CA LYS A 189 19.99 -41.62 54.74
C LYS A 189 18.51 -41.87 54.41
N ASP A 190 18.16 -41.54 53.16
CA ASP A 190 16.91 -41.79 52.44
C ASP A 190 15.60 -41.22 53.04
N PRO A 191 15.04 -40.14 52.46
CA PRO A 191 13.69 -39.65 52.78
C PRO A 191 12.56 -40.57 52.27
N THR A 192 12.89 -41.56 51.42
CA THR A 192 11.90 -42.40 50.71
C THR A 192 11.67 -43.76 51.36
N MET A 193 12.41 -44.11 52.42
CA MET A 193 12.05 -45.30 53.21
C MET A 193 10.85 -44.97 54.10
N PRO A 194 9.71 -45.68 53.97
CA PRO A 194 8.64 -45.54 54.94
C PRO A 194 9.19 -46.00 56.28
N ALA A 195 9.08 -45.14 57.30
CA ALA A 195 9.37 -45.49 58.67
C ALA A 195 8.40 -46.60 59.13
N VAL A 196 8.79 -47.85 58.92
CA VAL A 196 8.15 -49.08 59.36
C VAL A 196 9.19 -49.74 60.28
N GLN A 197 9.00 -50.02 61.56
CA GLN A 197 7.84 -50.02 62.45
C GLN A 197 8.36 -49.88 63.89
N HIS A 198 7.51 -49.34 64.77
CA HIS A 198 7.66 -49.36 66.22
C HIS A 198 7.84 -50.79 66.78
N ARG A 199 8.88 -51.02 67.60
CA ARG A 199 8.86 -51.27 69.06
C ARG A 199 10.16 -51.95 69.49
#